data_AF-A0A6J3EH52-F1
#
_entry.id   AF-A0A6J3EH52-F1
#
_cell.length_a   1.000
_cell.length_b   1.000
_cell.length_c   1.000
_cell.angle_alpha   90.00
_cell.angle_beta   90.00
_cell.angle_gamma   90.00
#
_symmetry.space_group_name_H-M   'P 1'
#
loop_
_entity.id
_entity.type
_entity.pdbx_description
1 polymer ?
#
loop_
_entity_poly.entity_id
_entity_poly.type
_entity_poly.pdbx_seq_one_letter_code
_entity_poly.pdbx_strand_id
1 'polypeptide(L)'
;MDLSTVLTQIDSRQYLAAGDYLKDIDLICNNASEYYPDQRSTDRHSAYVLQDTAYSMVRNEMDTEFGRLCEQIKESREKRGHTSPACAPCDNSKSPRQNPATEDEKPEEESNENEEMPAAPVDASTPISN
;
A
#
# COMPACT_ATOMS: atom_id res chain seq x y z
N MET A 1 -5.01 19.89 8.21
CA MET A 1 -5.74 18.62 8.08
C MET A 1 -7.23 18.90 8.15
N ASP A 2 -8.03 18.20 7.36
CA ASP A 2 -9.50 18.32 7.27
C ASP A 2 -10.11 16.97 6.86
N LEU A 3 -11.43 16.80 7.03
CA LEU A 3 -12.10 15.52 6.78
C LEU A 3 -12.08 15.08 5.30
N SER A 4 -12.04 16.00 4.35
CA SER A 4 -11.94 15.65 2.91
C SER A 4 -10.57 15.06 2.60
N THR A 5 -9.52 15.65 3.19
CA THR A 5 -8.17 15.10 3.11
C THR A 5 -8.09 13.73 3.79
N VAL A 6 -8.66 13.57 4.98
CA VAL A 6 -8.71 12.26 5.68
C VAL A 6 -9.41 11.20 4.83
N LEU A 7 -10.53 11.53 4.17
CA LEU A 7 -11.21 10.60 3.27
C LEU A 7 -10.32 10.18 2.09
N THR A 8 -9.63 11.15 1.48
CA THR A 8 -8.68 10.88 0.39
C THR A 8 -7.53 9.98 0.84
N GLN A 9 -7.03 10.17 2.07
CA GLN A 9 -5.98 9.35 2.67
C GLN A 9 -6.45 7.91 2.95
N ILE A 10 -7.72 7.72 3.30
CA ILE A 10 -8.35 6.41 3.42
C ILE A 10 -8.40 5.72 2.05
N ASP A 11 -8.94 6.40 1.04
CA ASP A 11 -9.07 5.85 -0.32
C ASP A 11 -7.71 5.47 -0.94
N SER A 12 -6.68 6.26 -0.64
CA SER A 12 -5.30 6.02 -1.06
C SER A 12 -4.51 5.07 -0.14
N ARG A 13 -5.17 4.44 0.85
CA ARG A 13 -4.60 3.46 1.79
C ARG A 13 -3.35 3.95 2.53
N GLN A 14 -3.30 5.24 2.87
CA GLN A 14 -2.15 5.86 3.54
C GLN A 14 -2.10 5.56 5.04
N TYR A 15 -3.24 5.23 5.65
CA TYR A 15 -3.30 4.81 7.04
C TYR A 15 -3.04 3.31 7.16
N LEU A 16 -1.87 2.96 7.71
CA LEU A 16 -1.47 1.56 7.91
C LEU A 16 -1.95 1.00 9.25
N ALA A 17 -2.18 1.87 10.22
CA ALA A 17 -2.78 1.54 11.50
C ALA A 17 -3.83 2.58 11.89
N ALA A 18 -4.78 2.18 12.74
CA ALA A 18 -5.83 3.07 13.24
C ALA A 18 -5.25 4.29 13.98
N GLY A 19 -4.09 4.14 14.61
CA GLY A 19 -3.37 5.24 15.24
C GLY A 19 -2.96 6.34 14.26
N ASP A 20 -2.72 6.03 12.99
CA ASP A 20 -2.38 7.04 11.99
C ASP A 20 -3.60 7.88 11.59
N TYR A 21 -4.76 7.24 11.46
CA TYR A 21 -6.03 7.94 11.29
C TYR A 21 -6.34 8.85 12.48
N LEU A 22 -6.18 8.35 13.71
CA LEU A 22 -6.46 9.13 14.93
C LEU A 22 -5.52 10.34 15.09
N LYS A 23 -4.25 10.25 14.66
CA LYS A 23 -3.33 11.40 14.65
C LYS A 23 -3.82 12.54 13.77
N ASP A 24 -4.42 12.22 12.62
CA ASP A 24 -4.95 13.24 11.72
C ASP A 24 -6.24 13.87 12.25
N ILE A 25 -7.04 13.10 13.01
CA ILE A 25 -8.18 13.63 13.76
C ILE A 25 -7.71 14.56 14.90
N ASP A 26 -6.67 14.16 15.64
CA ASP A 26 -6.07 15.01 16.67
C ASP A 26 -5.51 16.31 16.06
N LEU A 27 -4.89 16.22 14.88
CA LEU A 27 -4.40 17.39 14.14
C LEU A 27 -5.54 18.33 13.73
N ILE A 28 -6.70 17.81 13.30
CA ILE A 28 -7.90 18.64 13.06
C ILE A 28 -8.30 19.37 14.34
N CYS A 29 -8.34 18.67 15.47
CA CYS A 29 -8.79 19.23 16.74
C CYS A 29 -7.81 20.27 17.32
N ASN A 30 -6.51 20.02 17.19
CA ASN A 30 -5.47 20.95 17.58
C ASN A 30 -5.50 22.22 16.73
N ASN A 31 -5.65 22.08 15.40
CA ASN A 31 -5.80 23.24 14.51
C ASN A 31 -7.03 24.09 14.87
N ALA A 32 -8.16 23.46 15.19
CA ALA A 32 -9.37 24.17 15.61
C ALA A 32 -9.15 24.90 16.95
N SER A 33 -8.45 24.26 17.90
CA SER A 33 -8.17 24.87 19.21
C SER A 33 -7.20 26.04 19.12
N GLU A 34 -6.23 25.99 18.20
CA GLU A 34 -5.27 27.06 17.96
C GLU A 34 -5.90 28.25 17.22
N TYR A 35 -6.76 27.97 16.24
CA TYR A 35 -7.43 29.03 15.47
C TYR A 35 -8.54 29.74 16.26
N TYR A 36 -9.25 29.00 17.12
CA TYR A 36 -10.33 29.53 17.96
C TYR A 36 -9.94 29.48 19.44
N PRO A 37 -9.10 30.42 19.94
CA PRO A 37 -8.65 30.40 21.33
C PRO A 37 -9.77 30.68 22.35
N ASP A 38 -10.93 31.21 21.92
CA ASP A 38 -12.08 31.41 22.81
C ASP A 38 -12.70 30.07 23.22
N GLN A 39 -12.85 29.90 24.55
CA GLN A 39 -13.35 28.70 25.18
C GLN A 39 -14.78 28.34 24.77
N ARG A 40 -15.54 29.33 24.28
CA ARG A 40 -16.95 29.21 23.90
C ARG A 40 -17.20 29.06 22.40
N SER A 41 -16.16 28.97 21.59
CA SER A 41 -16.33 28.73 20.15
C SER A 41 -17.04 27.39 19.90
N THR A 42 -18.11 27.44 19.12
CA THR A 42 -18.85 26.24 18.66
C THR A 42 -17.96 25.28 17.90
N ASP A 43 -16.99 25.82 17.17
CA ASP A 43 -16.09 25.08 16.30
C ASP A 43 -15.13 24.19 17.11
N ARG A 44 -14.67 24.67 18.27
CA ARG A 44 -13.80 23.89 19.15
C ARG A 44 -14.57 22.80 19.92
N HIS A 45 -15.80 23.08 20.34
CA HIS A 45 -16.65 22.02 20.91
C HIS A 45 -16.93 20.93 19.88
N SER A 46 -17.25 21.31 18.64
CA SER A 46 -17.48 20.39 17.54
C SER A 46 -16.25 19.53 17.24
N ALA A 47 -15.05 20.12 17.31
CA ALA A 47 -13.80 19.38 17.16
C ALA A 47 -13.59 18.32 18.25
N TYR A 48 -13.82 18.65 19.52
CA TYR A 48 -13.74 17.63 20.59
C TYR A 48 -14.80 16.54 20.45
N VAL A 49 -16.03 16.89 20.05
CA VAL A 49 -17.07 15.90 19.78
C VAL A 49 -16.64 14.96 18.64
N LEU A 50 -16.00 15.48 17.60
CA LEU A 50 -15.43 14.67 16.52
C LEU A 50 -14.35 13.73 17.05
N GLN A 51 -13.40 14.24 17.86
CA GLN A 51 -12.35 13.44 18.47
C GLN A 51 -12.94 12.31 19.31
N ASP A 52 -13.81 12.63 20.26
CA ASP A 52 -14.46 11.66 21.15
C ASP A 52 -15.20 10.58 20.36
N THR A 53 -15.92 11.00 19.30
CA THR A 53 -16.64 10.06 18.43
C THR A 53 -15.67 9.12 17.70
N ALA A 54 -14.60 9.65 17.10
CA ALA A 54 -13.61 8.84 16.39
C ALA A 54 -12.91 7.83 17.31
N TYR A 55 -12.48 8.27 18.51
CA TYR A 55 -11.87 7.39 19.50
C TYR A 55 -12.84 6.33 20.03
N SER A 56 -14.12 6.69 20.20
CA SER A 56 -15.17 5.76 20.60
C SER A 56 -15.40 4.69 19.53
N MET A 57 -15.53 5.09 18.27
CA MET A 57 -15.67 4.16 17.14
C MET A 57 -14.48 3.20 17.05
N VAL A 58 -13.25 3.72 17.06
CA VAL A 58 -12.05 2.86 17.00
C VAL A 58 -12.01 1.91 18.19
N ARG A 59 -12.31 2.36 19.41
CA ARG A 59 -12.27 1.50 20.60
C ARG A 59 -13.35 0.43 20.61
N ASN A 60 -14.54 0.74 20.11
CA ASN A 60 -15.68 -0.17 20.16
C ASN A 60 -15.70 -1.15 18.99
N GLU A 61 -15.19 -0.75 17.82
CA GLU A 61 -15.25 -1.54 16.59
C GLU A 61 -13.94 -2.26 16.26
N MET A 62 -12.79 -1.72 16.69
CA MET A 62 -11.48 -2.33 16.44
C MET A 62 -11.15 -3.37 17.50
N ASP A 63 -10.87 -4.59 17.08
CA ASP A 63 -10.28 -5.61 17.97
C ASP A 63 -8.87 -5.18 18.43
N THR A 64 -8.58 -5.39 19.71
CA THR A 64 -7.32 -4.93 20.31
C THR A 64 -6.11 -5.66 19.74
N GLU A 65 -6.21 -6.97 19.50
CA GLU A 65 -5.11 -7.75 18.93
C GLU A 65 -4.92 -7.45 17.45
N PHE A 66 -6.02 -7.20 16.71
CA PHE A 66 -5.95 -6.72 15.34
C PHE A 66 -5.23 -5.37 15.24
N GLY A 67 -5.57 -4.41 16.11
CA GLY A 67 -4.87 -3.11 16.17
C GLY A 67 -3.38 -3.27 16.42
N ARG A 68 -3.00 -4.15 17.36
CA ARG A 68 -1.60 -4.47 17.66
C ARG A 68 -0.88 -5.11 16.46
N LEU A 69 -1.54 -6.01 15.74
CA LEU A 69 -0.99 -6.65 14.55
C LEU A 69 -0.71 -5.63 13.44
N CYS A 70 -1.62 -4.67 13.22
CA CYS A 70 -1.41 -3.59 12.25
C CYS A 70 -0.14 -2.79 12.56
N GLU A 71 0.06 -2.41 13.83
CA GLU A 71 1.28 -1.71 14.26
C GLU A 71 2.54 -2.57 14.07
N GLN A 72 2.51 -3.86 14.42
CA GLN A 72 3.65 -4.76 14.21
C GLN A 72 4.01 -4.90 12.73
N ILE A 73 3.02 -5.03 11.84
CA ILE A 73 3.24 -5.12 10.40
C ILE A 73 3.84 -3.82 9.87
N LYS A 74 3.32 -2.67 10.32
CA LYS A 74 3.84 -1.35 9.97
C LYS A 74 5.30 -1.19 10.41
N GLU A 75 5.61 -1.45 11.68
CA GLU A 75 6.98 -1.38 12.19
C GLU A 75 7.94 -2.34 11.45
N SER A 76 7.47 -3.56 11.15
CA SER A 76 8.26 -4.54 10.41
C SER A 76 8.60 -4.05 8.99
N ARG A 77 7.65 -3.37 8.33
CA ARG A 77 7.86 -2.76 7.01
C ARG A 77 8.86 -1.61 7.09
N GLU A 78 8.72 -0.73 8.08
CA GLU A 78 9.65 0.38 8.32
C GLU A 78 11.07 -0.15 8.57
N LYS A 79 11.24 -1.16 9.44
CA LYS A 79 12.54 -1.79 9.72
C LYS A 79 13.21 -2.35 8.46
N ARG A 80 12.46 -2.99 7.56
CA ARG A 80 13.00 -3.46 6.26
C ARG A 80 13.29 -2.31 5.27
N GLY A 81 12.55 -1.21 5.35
CA GLY A 81 12.82 0.00 4.56
C GLY A 81 14.03 0.80 5.05
N HIS A 82 14.41 0.64 6.33
CA HIS A 82 15.59 1.27 6.92
C HIS A 82 16.89 0.46 6.74
N THR A 83 16.81 -0.80 6.33
CA THR A 83 18.00 -1.54 5.86
C THR A 83 18.34 -1.04 4.46
N SER A 84 19.16 0.01 4.38
CA SER A 84 19.83 0.43 3.14
C SER A 84 20.45 -0.79 2.44
N PRO A 85 20.37 -0.91 1.10
CA PRO A 85 21.03 -2.00 0.41
C PRO A 85 22.53 -1.76 0.50
N ALA A 86 23.20 -2.38 1.47
CA ALA A 86 24.63 -2.62 1.36
C ALA A 86 24.81 -3.58 0.17
N CYS A 87 25.12 -2.98 -0.98
CA CYS A 87 25.68 -3.54 -2.21
C CYS A 87 25.49 -5.05 -2.40
N ALA A 88 24.65 -5.43 -3.37
CA ALA A 88 24.85 -6.71 -4.04
C ALA A 88 26.28 -6.70 -4.64
N PRO A 89 27.17 -7.65 -4.32
CA PRO A 89 28.46 -7.75 -4.99
C PRO A 89 28.22 -8.09 -6.45
N CYS A 90 28.49 -7.14 -7.34
CA CYS A 90 28.56 -7.38 -8.77
C CYS A 90 29.88 -8.10 -9.09
N ASP A 91 29.94 -9.41 -8.86
CA ASP A 91 31.05 -10.27 -9.33
C ASP A 91 30.92 -10.53 -10.84
N ASN A 92 31.13 -9.48 -11.64
CA ASN A 92 31.37 -9.60 -13.07
C ASN A 92 32.88 -9.52 -13.34
N SER A 93 33.60 -10.65 -13.26
CA SER A 93 34.97 -10.69 -13.80
C SER A 93 35.57 -12.08 -14.03
N LYS A 94 34.97 -12.96 -14.85
CA LYS A 94 35.73 -14.02 -15.54
C LYS A 94 35.19 -14.33 -16.93
N SER A 95 35.51 -13.50 -17.93
CA SER A 95 35.64 -13.99 -19.30
C SER A 95 37.02 -14.60 -19.50
N PRO A 96 37.15 -15.80 -20.06
CA PRO A 96 38.35 -16.19 -20.78
C PRO A 96 38.32 -15.59 -22.18
N ARG A 97 39.42 -14.93 -22.52
CA ARG A 97 39.71 -14.19 -23.75
C ARG A 97 40.26 -15.15 -24.83
N GLN A 98 39.91 -14.85 -26.10
CA GLN A 98 40.73 -14.93 -27.33
C GLN A 98 40.96 -16.31 -28.01
N ASN A 99 41.00 -16.50 -29.34
CA ASN A 99 40.83 -15.73 -30.61
C ASN A 99 40.66 -16.78 -31.79
N PRO A 100 40.96 -16.52 -33.10
CA PRO A 100 40.00 -16.31 -34.20
C PRO A 100 40.18 -17.26 -35.43
N ALA A 101 39.46 -16.95 -36.54
CA ALA A 101 39.47 -17.57 -37.89
C ALA A 101 38.63 -18.87 -38.01
N THR A 102 37.86 -19.15 -39.06
CA THR A 102 38.05 -18.92 -40.51
C THR A 102 36.68 -18.94 -41.24
N GLU A 103 36.68 -18.41 -42.46
CA GLU A 103 35.66 -18.39 -43.52
C GLU A 103 35.00 -19.76 -43.81
N ASP A 104 33.70 -19.76 -44.17
CA ASP A 104 33.14 -20.14 -45.49
C ASP A 104 31.70 -20.71 -45.46
N GLU A 105 30.96 -20.31 -46.50
CA GLU A 105 29.74 -20.86 -47.15
C GLU A 105 28.43 -21.25 -46.41
N LYS A 106 27.33 -20.81 -47.06
CA LYS A 106 25.88 -21.15 -46.96
C LYS A 106 25.60 -22.64 -47.35
N PRO A 107 24.35 -23.17 -47.43
CA PRO A 107 23.01 -22.82 -46.87
C PRO A 107 22.44 -23.99 -46.01
N GLU A 108 21.25 -23.92 -45.38
CA GLU A 108 19.95 -24.40 -45.93
C GLU A 108 18.85 -24.31 -44.83
N GLU A 109 17.61 -24.07 -45.28
CA GLU A 109 16.30 -24.67 -44.88
C GLU A 109 16.06 -25.08 -43.41
N GLU A 110 14.91 -24.92 -42.77
CA GLU A 110 13.51 -24.74 -43.17
C GLU A 110 12.66 -24.55 -41.88
N SER A 111 11.47 -23.96 -42.01
CA SER A 111 10.24 -24.32 -41.25
C SER A 111 10.17 -23.90 -39.75
N ASN A 112 9.09 -23.41 -39.12
CA ASN A 112 7.66 -23.27 -39.39
C ASN A 112 7.13 -22.14 -38.47
N GLU A 113 6.38 -21.18 -39.00
CA GLU A 113 4.91 -21.05 -38.94
C GLU A 113 4.35 -20.48 -37.62
N ASN A 114 3.42 -19.56 -37.85
CA ASN A 114 2.78 -18.65 -36.93
C ASN A 114 1.47 -19.27 -36.39
N GLU A 115 0.80 -18.53 -35.49
CA GLU A 115 -0.63 -18.65 -35.14
C GLU A 115 -0.96 -19.84 -34.20
N GLU A 116 -1.88 -19.79 -33.22
CA GLU A 116 -3.01 -18.92 -32.92
C GLU A 116 -3.56 -19.34 -31.53
N MET A 117 -4.12 -18.40 -30.75
CA MET A 117 -4.97 -18.72 -29.58
C MET A 117 -6.34 -19.18 -30.08
N PRO A 118 -7.01 -20.18 -29.46
CA PRO A 118 -8.09 -19.84 -28.52
C PRO A 118 -8.43 -20.91 -27.46
N ALA A 119 -9.18 -20.51 -26.44
CA ALA A 119 -10.48 -21.10 -26.04
C ALA A 119 -10.75 -20.95 -24.53
N ALA A 120 -11.80 -20.19 -24.21
CA ALA A 120 -12.47 -20.20 -22.92
C ALA A 120 -13.30 -21.49 -22.73
N PRO A 121 -13.51 -21.96 -21.50
CA PRO A 121 -14.55 -22.94 -21.22
C PRO A 121 -15.82 -22.29 -20.63
N VAL A 122 -16.92 -22.65 -21.28
CA VAL A 122 -18.33 -22.70 -20.88
C VAL A 122 -18.48 -23.52 -19.56
N ASP A 123 -19.55 -23.58 -18.76
CA ASP A 123 -20.97 -23.21 -18.77
C ASP A 123 -21.51 -23.45 -17.32
N ALA A 124 -22.78 -23.14 -17.10
CA ALA A 124 -23.75 -23.84 -16.24
C ALA A 124 -24.28 -23.13 -14.97
N SER A 125 -25.60 -23.23 -14.84
CA SER A 125 -26.53 -22.39 -14.09
C SER A 125 -27.10 -23.03 -12.81
N THR A 126 -27.47 -22.19 -11.82
CA THR A 126 -28.64 -22.23 -10.85
C THR A 126 -28.87 -23.44 -9.90
N PRO A 127 -29.74 -23.39 -8.85
CA PRO A 127 -30.61 -22.31 -8.35
C PRO A 127 -30.60 -22.03 -6.82
N ILE A 128 -31.28 -20.93 -6.46
CA ILE A 128 -31.80 -20.56 -5.13
C ILE A 128 -32.92 -21.52 -4.70
N SER A 129 -33.00 -21.83 -3.40
CA SER A 129 -34.19 -22.45 -2.79
C SER A 129 -34.50 -21.82 -1.43
N ASN A 130 -35.72 -21.27 -1.36
CA ASN A 130 -36.60 -20.85 -0.26
C ASN A 130 -36.05 -20.39 1.08
#